data_AF-A0A373RZW1-F1
#
_entry.id   AF-A0A373RZW1-F1
#
_cell.length_a   1.000
_cell.length_b   1.000
_cell.length_c   1.000
_cell.angle_alpha   90.00
_cell.angle_beta   90.00
_cell.angle_gamma   90.00
#
_symmetry.space_group_name_H-M   'P 1'
#
loop_
_entity.id
_entity.type
_entity.pdbx_description
1 polymer ?
#
loop_
_entity_poly.entity_id
_entity_poly.type
_entity_poly.pdbx_seq_one_letter_code
_entity_poly.pdbx_strand_id
1 'polypeptide(L)'
;MTKKKIILCVTIIALSILGIFAFKSFQKYQKQYTGKQWYERQSDYINDLSVYAGEMDDIFSLYIAESISEDDFLNHVSLLQNQLSVIQVSYQQEKENHPVRTGSYTYNQKYACEGVEETLTHLQEILDMARENSGDVTTLAYKYLALHQNIIDSMSKYTAAQTAIAAGNP
;
A
#
# COMPACT_ATOMS: atom_id res chain seq x y z
N MET A 1 6.06 -58.57 11.42
CA MET A 1 4.91 -57.70 11.07
C MET A 1 4.35 -58.14 9.71
N THR A 2 3.06 -58.47 9.58
CA THR A 2 2.50 -59.00 8.32
C THR A 2 2.36 -57.89 7.26
N LYS A 3 2.54 -58.22 5.96
CA LYS A 3 2.48 -57.27 4.84
C LYS A 3 1.23 -56.35 4.89
N LYS A 4 0.08 -56.88 5.32
CA LYS A 4 -1.17 -56.13 5.51
C LYS A 4 -1.06 -55.01 6.57
N LYS A 5 -0.36 -55.27 7.69
CA LYS A 5 -0.14 -54.25 8.75
C LYS A 5 0.82 -53.15 8.29
N ILE A 6 1.82 -53.49 7.47
CA ILE A 6 2.74 -52.50 6.87
C ILE A 6 1.98 -51.59 5.90
N ILE A 7 1.18 -52.16 4.99
CA ILE A 7 0.38 -51.40 4.03
C ILE A 7 -0.57 -50.45 4.78
N LEU A 8 -1.32 -50.96 5.76
CA LEU A 8 -2.24 -50.16 6.57
C LEU A 8 -1.52 -48.97 7.24
N CYS A 9 -0.35 -49.20 7.83
CA CYS A 9 0.43 -48.15 8.49
C CYS A 9 0.86 -47.06 7.50
N VAL A 10 1.36 -47.45 6.32
CA VAL A 10 1.77 -46.52 5.25
C VAL A 10 0.57 -45.72 4.74
N THR A 11 -0.60 -46.35 4.58
CA THR A 11 -1.82 -45.66 4.14
C THR A 11 -2.29 -44.62 5.16
N ILE A 12 -2.25 -44.94 6.46
CA ILE A 12 -2.62 -44.00 7.53
C ILE A 12 -1.68 -42.79 7.55
N ILE A 13 -0.36 -43.01 7.40
CA ILE A 13 0.63 -41.93 7.34
C ILE A 13 0.38 -41.05 6.11
N ALA A 14 0.15 -41.63 4.93
CA ALA A 14 -0.14 -40.88 3.72
C ALA A 14 -1.43 -40.04 3.82
N LEU A 15 -2.50 -40.59 4.38
CA LEU A 15 -3.75 -39.86 4.63
C LEU A 15 -3.57 -38.71 5.64
N SER A 16 -2.77 -38.94 6.67
CA SER A 16 -2.46 -37.91 7.68
C SER A 16 -1.70 -36.73 7.06
N ILE A 17 -0.72 -37.01 6.20
CA ILE A 17 0.03 -35.98 5.46
C ILE A 17 -0.90 -35.19 4.54
N LEU A 18 -1.74 -35.87 3.75
CA LEU A 18 -2.73 -35.22 2.87
C LEU A 18 -3.71 -34.34 3.66
N GLY A 19 -4.19 -34.82 4.81
CA GLY A 19 -5.06 -34.05 5.71
C GLY A 19 -4.40 -32.77 6.22
N ILE A 20 -3.12 -32.83 6.62
CA ILE A 20 -2.37 -31.64 7.07
C ILE A 20 -2.20 -30.64 5.92
N PHE A 21 -1.88 -31.10 4.71
CA PHE A 21 -1.76 -30.22 3.53
C PHE A 21 -3.09 -29.57 3.15
N ALA A 22 -4.19 -30.34 3.14
CA ALA A 22 -5.52 -29.81 2.86
C ALA A 22 -5.94 -28.78 3.91
N PHE A 23 -5.68 -29.05 5.20
CA PHE A 23 -6.00 -28.14 6.30
C PHE A 23 -5.19 -26.83 6.22
N LYS A 24 -3.88 -26.89 5.97
CA LYS A 24 -3.05 -25.69 5.77
C LYS A 24 -3.53 -24.86 4.57
N SER A 25 -3.89 -25.51 3.48
CA SER A 25 -4.40 -24.84 2.28
C SER A 25 -5.74 -24.16 2.55
N PHE A 26 -6.63 -24.82 3.28
CA PHE A 26 -7.92 -24.27 3.70
C PHE A 26 -7.77 -23.08 4.65
N GLN A 27 -6.87 -23.17 5.64
CA GLN A 27 -6.56 -22.04 6.53
C GLN A 27 -6.01 -20.84 5.76
N LYS A 28 -5.12 -21.06 4.79
CA LYS A 28 -4.60 -19.99 3.94
C LYS A 28 -5.72 -19.32 3.15
N TYR A 29 -6.65 -20.11 2.61
CA TYR A 29 -7.82 -19.61 1.88
C TYR A 29 -8.77 -18.78 2.76
N GLN A 30 -9.02 -19.20 4.01
CA GLN A 30 -9.89 -18.47 4.93
C GLN A 30 -9.34 -17.08 5.34
N LYS A 31 -8.03 -16.88 5.27
CA LYS A 31 -7.40 -15.59 5.59
C LYS A 31 -7.41 -14.60 4.44
N GLN A 32 -7.77 -15.02 3.22
CA GLN A 32 -7.73 -14.16 2.04
C GLN A 32 -8.88 -13.17 2.01
N TYR A 33 -8.57 -11.93 1.61
CA TYR A 33 -9.60 -10.99 1.20
C TYR A 33 -10.05 -11.26 -0.24
N THR A 34 -11.32 -10.99 -0.51
CA THR A 34 -11.80 -10.73 -1.86
C THR A 34 -11.30 -9.36 -2.33
N GLY A 35 -11.26 -9.13 -3.64
CA GLY A 35 -10.90 -7.83 -4.20
C GLY A 35 -11.78 -6.70 -3.69
N LYS A 36 -13.08 -6.96 -3.48
CA LYS A 36 -14.00 -6.03 -2.84
C LYS A 36 -13.59 -5.68 -1.40
N GLN A 37 -13.30 -6.68 -0.57
CA GLN A 37 -12.89 -6.44 0.82
C GLN A 37 -11.57 -5.65 0.89
N TRP A 38 -10.62 -5.95 0.01
CA TRP A 38 -9.37 -5.19 -0.05
C TRP A 38 -9.59 -3.75 -0.52
N TYR A 39 -10.46 -3.55 -1.52
CA TYR A 39 -10.86 -2.23 -1.96
C TYR A 39 -11.52 -1.41 -0.83
N GLU A 40 -12.41 -2.03 -0.06
CA GLU A 40 -13.07 -1.37 1.08
C GLU A 40 -12.07 -0.92 2.16
N ARG A 41 -10.93 -1.63 2.33
CA ARG A 41 -9.84 -1.21 3.23
C ARG A 41 -9.07 0.00 2.74
N GLN A 42 -9.12 0.30 1.44
CA GLN A 42 -8.36 1.43 0.90
C GLN A 42 -8.80 2.77 1.49
N SER A 43 -10.05 2.91 1.93
CA SER A 43 -10.52 4.17 2.55
C SER A 43 -9.75 4.53 3.82
N ASP A 44 -9.29 3.53 4.58
CA ASP A 44 -8.53 3.76 5.80
C ASP A 44 -7.20 4.46 5.46
N TYR A 45 -6.49 3.94 4.45
CA TYR A 45 -5.24 4.53 3.98
C TYR A 45 -5.42 5.87 3.26
N ILE A 46 -6.51 6.06 2.50
CA ILE A 46 -6.76 7.35 1.85
C ILE A 46 -6.93 8.48 2.86
N ASN A 47 -7.57 8.23 4.00
CA ASN A 47 -7.71 9.23 5.05
C ASN A 47 -6.34 9.61 5.63
N ASP A 48 -5.51 8.62 5.95
CA ASP A 48 -4.15 8.84 6.46
C ASP A 48 -3.29 9.60 5.43
N LEU A 49 -3.37 9.20 4.17
CA LEU A 49 -2.65 9.83 3.05
C LEU A 49 -3.11 11.28 2.81
N SER A 50 -4.39 11.58 2.98
CA SER A 50 -4.90 12.94 2.84
C SER A 50 -4.36 13.87 3.92
N VAL A 51 -4.28 13.40 5.16
CA VAL A 51 -3.69 14.18 6.27
C VAL A 51 -2.19 14.36 6.02
N TYR A 52 -1.50 13.27 5.68
CA TYR A 52 -0.08 13.26 5.39
C TYR A 52 0.29 14.22 4.25
N ALA A 53 -0.46 14.21 3.15
CA ALA A 53 -0.19 15.08 2.01
C ALA A 53 -0.36 16.57 2.36
N GLY A 54 -1.31 16.91 3.24
CA GLY A 54 -1.47 18.26 3.77
C GLY A 54 -0.27 18.71 4.61
N GLU A 55 0.19 17.87 5.55
CA GLU A 55 1.38 18.15 6.35
C GLU A 55 2.63 18.34 5.47
N MET A 56 2.78 17.50 4.44
CA MET A 56 3.88 17.61 3.48
C MET A 56 3.81 18.93 2.69
N ASP A 57 2.64 19.31 2.18
CA ASP A 57 2.46 20.56 1.42
C ASP A 57 2.78 21.80 2.26
N ASP A 58 2.35 21.81 3.53
CA ASP A 58 2.67 22.89 4.47
C ASP A 58 4.19 23.03 4.68
N ILE A 59 4.88 21.92 4.93
CA ILE A 59 6.34 21.91 5.16
C ILE A 59 7.11 22.38 3.92
N PHE A 60 6.75 21.86 2.74
CA PHE A 60 7.41 22.25 1.49
C PHE A 60 7.12 23.71 1.15
N SER A 61 5.90 24.18 1.35
CA SER A 61 5.53 25.58 1.13
C SER A 61 6.31 26.52 2.04
N LEU A 62 6.45 26.20 3.32
CA LEU A 62 7.24 26.98 4.26
C LEU A 62 8.71 27.04 3.86
N TYR A 63 9.29 25.94 3.37
CA TYR A 63 10.67 25.91 2.94
C TYR A 63 10.91 26.66 1.63
N ILE A 64 10.04 26.45 0.63
CA ILE A 64 10.11 27.13 -0.67
C ILE A 64 9.91 28.64 -0.51
N ALA A 65 9.08 29.06 0.45
CA ALA A 65 8.91 30.47 0.82
C ALA A 65 10.05 31.02 1.71
N GLU A 66 11.13 30.25 1.92
CA GLU A 66 12.29 30.60 2.75
C GLU A 66 11.90 31.00 4.19
N SER A 67 10.78 30.47 4.69
CA SER A 67 10.23 30.77 6.02
C SER A 67 10.77 29.85 7.12
N ILE A 68 11.40 28.74 6.76
CA ILE A 68 12.14 27.83 7.65
C ILE A 68 13.53 27.56 7.07
N SER A 69 14.48 27.20 7.94
CA SER A 69 15.85 26.87 7.52
C SER A 69 15.93 25.52 6.80
N GLU A 70 17.02 25.28 6.06
CA GLU A 70 17.29 23.96 5.46
C GLU A 70 17.36 22.87 6.53
N ASP A 71 18.03 23.13 7.66
CA ASP A 71 18.13 22.18 8.76
C ASP A 71 16.75 21.83 9.34
N ASP A 72 15.89 22.83 9.54
CA ASP A 72 14.51 22.61 9.99
C ASP A 72 13.70 21.80 8.95
N PHE A 73 13.82 22.16 7.68
CA PHE A 73 13.17 21.43 6.59
C PHE A 73 13.61 19.97 6.54
N LEU A 74 14.91 19.67 6.60
CA LEU A 74 15.44 18.31 6.60
C LEU A 74 15.01 17.51 7.84
N ASN A 75 14.91 18.16 9.00
CA ASN A 75 14.35 17.55 10.20
C ASN A 75 12.87 17.16 9.98
N HIS A 76 12.08 18.06 9.39
CA HIS A 76 10.69 17.79 9.05
C HIS A 76 10.54 16.69 7.97
N VAL A 77 11.38 16.68 6.93
CA VAL A 77 11.42 15.60 5.93
C VAL A 77 11.74 14.24 6.57
N SER A 78 12.61 14.21 7.59
CA SER A 78 12.88 12.99 8.36
C SER A 78 11.66 12.52 9.16
N LEU A 79 10.89 13.44 9.74
CA LEU A 79 9.63 13.11 10.43
C LEU A 79 8.58 12.57 9.46
N LEU A 80 8.39 13.25 8.32
CA LEU A 80 7.50 12.82 7.24
C LEU A 80 7.87 11.43 6.71
N GLN A 81 9.17 11.11 6.63
CA GLN A 81 9.62 9.77 6.26
C GLN A 81 9.19 8.70 7.25
N ASN A 82 9.31 8.99 8.54
CA ASN A 82 8.93 8.04 9.58
C ASN A 82 7.41 7.81 9.56
N GLN A 83 6.61 8.88 9.41
CA GLN A 83 5.16 8.78 9.27
C GLN A 83 4.77 7.95 8.04
N LEU A 84 5.33 8.24 6.86
CA LEU A 84 5.05 7.49 5.64
C LEU A 84 5.45 6.01 5.77
N SER A 85 6.59 5.74 6.39
CA SER A 85 7.04 4.37 6.66
C SER A 85 6.05 3.59 7.52
N VAL A 86 5.46 4.22 8.54
CA VAL A 86 4.41 3.59 9.36
C VAL A 86 3.18 3.23 8.52
N ILE A 87 2.73 4.13 7.64
CA ILE A 87 1.60 3.88 6.74
C ILE A 87 1.93 2.73 5.79
N GLN A 88 3.11 2.77 5.15
CA GLN A 88 3.56 1.73 4.21
C GLN A 88 3.68 0.37 4.88
N VAL A 89 4.26 0.30 6.09
CA VAL A 89 4.38 -0.96 6.85
C VAL A 89 3.00 -1.50 7.21
N SER A 90 2.08 -0.65 7.67
CA SER A 90 0.71 -1.05 7.98
C SER A 90 -0.01 -1.59 6.73
N TYR A 91 0.14 -0.91 5.59
CA TYR A 91 -0.40 -1.34 4.30
C TYR A 91 0.13 -2.72 3.87
N GLN A 92 1.45 -2.90 3.88
CA GLN A 92 2.07 -4.17 3.47
C GLN A 92 1.74 -5.30 4.43
N GLN A 93 1.75 -5.04 5.74
CA GLN A 93 1.43 -6.04 6.74
C GLN A 93 -0.03 -6.52 6.61
N GLU A 94 -0.98 -5.63 6.35
CA GLU A 94 -2.37 -6.02 6.11
C GLU A 94 -2.48 -6.87 4.84
N LYS A 95 -1.81 -6.47 3.75
CA LYS A 95 -1.78 -7.22 2.48
C LYS A 95 -1.12 -8.60 2.63
N GLU A 96 -0.10 -8.73 3.46
CA GLU A 96 0.60 -9.99 3.76
C GLU A 96 -0.24 -10.92 4.66
N ASN A 97 -0.87 -10.36 5.68
CA ASN A 97 -1.74 -11.10 6.60
C ASN A 97 -3.02 -11.60 5.89
N HIS A 98 -3.51 -10.80 4.95
CA HIS A 98 -4.75 -11.02 4.22
C HIS A 98 -4.57 -10.91 2.70
N PRO A 99 -3.83 -11.86 2.08
CA PRO A 99 -3.52 -11.78 0.65
C PRO A 99 -4.80 -11.87 -0.17
N VAL A 100 -4.86 -11.07 -1.23
CA VAL A 100 -6.08 -10.99 -2.05
C VAL A 100 -6.22 -12.20 -2.95
N ARG A 101 -7.42 -12.80 -2.94
CA ARG A 101 -7.74 -13.96 -3.77
C ARG A 101 -7.62 -13.61 -5.25
N THR A 102 -6.83 -14.39 -5.99
CA THR A 102 -6.63 -14.22 -7.43
C THR A 102 -7.98 -14.23 -8.18
N GLY A 103 -8.16 -13.27 -9.10
CA GLY A 103 -9.35 -13.16 -9.94
C GLY A 103 -10.61 -12.67 -9.22
N SER A 104 -10.49 -12.19 -7.97
CA SER A 104 -11.64 -11.69 -7.20
C SER A 104 -11.88 -10.18 -7.31
N TYR A 105 -10.99 -9.46 -8.01
CA TYR A 105 -11.18 -8.06 -8.35
C TYR A 105 -12.10 -7.88 -9.54
N THR A 106 -12.91 -6.84 -9.48
CA THR A 106 -13.39 -6.14 -10.69
C THR A 106 -12.35 -5.13 -11.16
N TYR A 107 -12.54 -4.59 -12.36
CA TYR A 107 -11.57 -3.66 -12.95
C TYR A 107 -11.41 -2.42 -12.07
N ASN A 108 -12.50 -1.74 -11.67
CA ASN A 108 -12.39 -0.49 -10.92
C ASN A 108 -11.85 -0.73 -9.50
N GLN A 109 -12.18 -1.86 -8.87
CA GLN A 109 -11.58 -2.21 -7.57
C GLN A 109 -10.06 -2.34 -7.67
N LYS A 110 -9.55 -3.03 -8.70
CA LYS A 110 -8.10 -3.17 -8.91
C LYS A 110 -7.46 -1.82 -9.21
N TYR A 111 -8.08 -1.05 -10.10
CA TYR A 111 -7.61 0.29 -10.49
C TYR A 111 -7.52 1.25 -9.30
N ALA A 112 -8.49 1.21 -8.39
CA ALA A 112 -8.46 1.99 -7.16
C ALA A 112 -7.29 1.61 -6.25
N CYS A 113 -7.08 0.30 -6.02
CA CYS A 113 -6.02 -0.19 -5.14
C CYS A 113 -4.63 0.11 -5.72
N GLU A 114 -4.46 0.00 -7.04
CA GLU A 114 -3.23 0.39 -7.73
C GLU A 114 -2.94 1.88 -7.56
N GLY A 115 -3.98 2.73 -7.62
CA GLY A 115 -3.84 4.16 -7.32
C GLY A 115 -3.24 4.44 -5.94
N VAL A 116 -3.73 3.76 -4.90
CA VAL A 116 -3.19 3.93 -3.53
C VAL A 116 -1.74 3.47 -3.43
N GLU A 117 -1.39 2.33 -4.03
CA GLU A 117 0.00 1.81 -4.03
C GLU A 117 0.97 2.76 -4.74
N GLU A 118 0.55 3.32 -5.88
CA GLU A 118 1.33 4.32 -6.61
C GLU A 118 1.47 5.61 -5.81
N THR A 119 0.41 6.10 -5.15
CA THR A 119 0.48 7.29 -4.30
C THR A 119 1.51 7.10 -3.18
N LEU A 120 1.50 5.96 -2.48
CA LEU A 120 2.51 5.63 -1.46
C LEU A 120 3.94 5.65 -2.01
N THR A 121 4.12 5.24 -3.27
CA THR A 121 5.42 5.22 -3.95
C THR A 121 5.86 6.64 -4.31
N HIS A 122 4.99 7.44 -4.91
CA HIS A 122 5.30 8.80 -5.32
C HIS A 122 5.55 9.73 -4.12
N LEU A 123 4.90 9.52 -2.98
CA LEU A 123 5.20 10.27 -1.76
C LEU A 123 6.63 9.99 -1.28
N GLN A 124 7.08 8.73 -1.38
CA GLN A 124 8.45 8.37 -1.07
C GLN A 124 9.45 9.06 -2.01
N GLU A 125 9.14 9.06 -3.31
CA GLU A 125 9.96 9.75 -4.33
C GLU A 125 10.11 11.25 -4.03
N ILE A 126 9.06 11.91 -3.54
CA ILE A 126 9.12 13.32 -3.13
C ILE A 126 10.08 13.52 -1.96
N LEU A 127 10.03 12.68 -0.93
CA LEU A 127 10.90 12.80 0.23
C LEU A 127 12.37 12.55 -0.13
N ASP A 128 12.64 11.56 -0.97
CA ASP A 128 13.99 11.26 -1.42
C ASP A 128 14.54 12.39 -2.29
N MET A 129 13.72 12.92 -3.20
CA MET A 129 14.04 14.10 -3.99
C MET A 129 14.35 15.32 -3.10
N ALA A 130 13.57 15.54 -2.06
CA ALA A 130 13.78 16.68 -1.15
C ALA A 130 15.13 16.63 -0.44
N ARG A 131 15.56 15.45 0.02
CA ARG A 131 16.89 15.27 0.64
C ARG A 131 18.03 15.54 -0.33
N GLU A 132 17.86 15.16 -1.58
CA GLU A 132 18.90 15.32 -2.60
C GLU A 132 19.03 16.77 -3.10
N ASN A 133 17.98 17.58 -2.95
CA ASN A 133 17.89 18.90 -3.59
C ASN A 133 17.64 20.05 -2.59
N SER A 134 17.68 19.79 -1.27
CA SER A 134 17.39 20.80 -0.25
C SER A 134 18.23 22.07 -0.39
N GLY A 135 19.51 21.94 -0.74
CA GLY A 135 20.42 23.07 -0.91
C GLY A 135 20.17 23.96 -2.13
N ASP A 136 19.26 23.57 -3.05
CA ASP A 136 18.80 24.40 -4.17
C ASP A 136 17.27 24.47 -4.18
N VAL A 137 16.74 25.48 -3.46
CA VAL A 137 15.30 25.71 -3.29
C VAL A 137 14.57 25.83 -4.63
N THR A 138 15.20 26.43 -5.65
CA THR A 138 14.57 26.58 -6.97
C THR A 138 14.40 25.23 -7.64
N THR A 139 15.46 24.42 -7.67
CA THR A 139 15.39 23.07 -8.23
C THR A 139 14.42 22.19 -7.45
N LEU A 140 14.42 22.27 -6.11
CA LEU A 140 13.50 21.54 -5.25
C LEU A 140 12.05 21.91 -5.55
N ALA A 141 11.72 23.20 -5.67
CA ALA A 141 10.37 23.66 -5.97
C ALA A 141 9.86 23.12 -7.32
N TYR A 142 10.67 23.19 -8.37
CA TYR A 142 10.29 22.66 -9.69
C TYR A 142 10.06 21.15 -9.66
N LYS A 143 10.95 20.39 -9.01
CA LYS A 143 10.80 18.94 -8.88
C LYS A 143 9.61 18.56 -8.02
N TYR A 144 9.36 19.29 -6.93
CA TYR A 144 8.19 19.09 -6.08
C TYR A 144 6.90 19.23 -6.89
N LEU A 145 6.74 20.32 -7.64
CA LEU A 145 5.59 20.55 -8.51
C LEU A 145 5.41 19.43 -9.56
N ALA A 146 6.51 18.97 -10.17
CA ALA A 146 6.46 17.90 -11.16
C ALA A 146 6.03 16.56 -10.55
N LEU A 147 6.58 16.18 -9.40
CA LEU A 147 6.24 14.94 -8.71
C LEU A 147 4.85 14.99 -8.06
N HIS A 148 4.40 16.18 -7.64
CA HIS A 148 3.04 16.37 -7.12
C HIS A 148 1.97 16.01 -8.15
N GLN A 149 2.24 16.19 -9.45
CA GLN A 149 1.31 15.73 -10.49
C GLN A 149 1.15 14.20 -10.49
N ASN A 150 2.19 13.43 -10.19
CA ASN A 150 2.09 11.97 -10.08
C ASN A 150 1.19 11.54 -8.90
N ILE A 151 1.20 12.31 -7.81
CA ILE A 151 0.28 12.11 -6.67
C ILE A 151 -1.16 12.34 -7.12
N ILE A 152 -1.42 13.45 -7.82
CA ILE A 152 -2.75 13.77 -8.35
C ILE A 152 -3.22 12.65 -9.28
N ASP A 153 -2.36 12.21 -10.21
CA ASP A 153 -2.70 11.21 -11.21
C ASP A 153 -3.02 9.84 -10.54
N SER A 154 -2.19 9.39 -9.60
CA SER A 154 -2.41 8.14 -8.86
C SER A 154 -3.68 8.20 -8.00
N MET A 155 -3.92 9.31 -7.29
CA MET A 155 -5.15 9.53 -6.51
C MET A 155 -6.41 9.68 -7.36
N SER A 156 -6.26 10.18 -8.60
CA SER A 156 -7.37 10.25 -9.55
C SER A 156 -7.88 8.85 -9.92
N LYS A 157 -7.00 7.84 -9.96
CA LYS A 157 -7.40 6.44 -10.21
C LYS A 157 -8.38 5.96 -9.13
N TYR A 158 -8.06 6.20 -7.87
CA TYR A 158 -8.92 5.86 -6.74
C TYR A 158 -10.27 6.57 -6.83
N THR A 159 -10.25 7.88 -7.03
CA THR A 159 -11.48 8.71 -7.03
C THR A 159 -12.39 8.39 -8.22
N ALA A 160 -11.81 8.19 -9.41
CA ALA A 160 -12.56 7.79 -10.60
C ALA A 160 -13.18 6.40 -10.45
N ALA A 161 -12.41 5.44 -9.94
CA ALA A 161 -12.91 4.09 -9.65
C ALA A 161 -14.02 4.09 -8.61
N GLN A 162 -13.85 4.84 -7.51
CA GLN A 162 -14.89 5.00 -6.48
C GLN A 162 -16.20 5.54 -7.07
N THR A 163 -16.09 6.56 -7.93
CA THR A 163 -17.25 7.13 -8.62
C THR A 163 -17.93 6.11 -9.52
N ALA A 164 -17.16 5.34 -10.29
CA ALA A 164 -17.70 4.30 -11.18
C ALA A 164 -18.41 3.17 -10.38
N ILE A 165 -17.79 2.71 -9.29
CA ILE A 165 -18.35 1.69 -8.39
C ILE A 165 -19.66 2.19 -7.76
N ALA A 166 -19.69 3.45 -7.29
CA ALA A 166 -20.89 4.07 -6.72
C ALA A 166 -22.03 4.20 -7.75
N ALA A 167 -21.69 4.36 -9.04
CA ALA A 167 -22.64 4.38 -10.14
C ALA A 167 -23.12 2.97 -10.59
N GLY A 168 -22.68 1.90 -9.92
CA GLY A 168 -23.08 0.53 -10.24
C GLY A 168 -22.23 -0.14 -11.34
N ASN A 169 -21.08 0.44 -11.68
CA ASN A 169 -20.09 -0.15 -12.60
C ASN A 169 -18.88 -0.65 -11.78
N PRO A 170 -18.95 -1.84 -11.17
CA PRO A 170 -17.86 -2.36 -10.35
C PRO A 170 -16.64 -2.76 -11.21
#